data_AF-A0A7C5MF61-F1
#
_entry.id   AF-A0A7C5MF61-F1
#
_cell.length_a   1.000
_cell.length_b   1.000
_cell.length_c   1.000
_cell.angle_alpha   90.00
_cell.angle_beta   90.00
_cell.angle_gamma   90.00
#
_symmetry.space_group_name_H-M   'P 1'
#
loop_
_entity.id
_entity.type
_entity.pdbx_description
1 polymer ?
#
loop_
_entity_poly.entity_id
_entity_poly.type
_entity_poly.pdbx_seq_one_letter_code
_entity_poly.pdbx_strand_id
1 'polypeptide(L)'
;MKEEEVKQEIENYFSTIQKEVDRCYRIAKIARKKGFDPSTEVEIPQAKDLAARVEELVGPRGISKRIRELNREIGDREAIAIEIAKEIARAEVEAHGNLSKAVEQAVRTGLAIITEGVLVAPLEGIADVRIGKNNDGTNYVDLYFSGPIRSAGGTGQAMSVLLADVVRRELGIDRYKPTKGEIERYKEEITLYKRVQHLQYTPTPEEIEIIVKNCPVCINGEGTEKEEVTGYRDLPRVETNRLRGGACLVIAEGLCLKAPKILKHVSRLKIEGWDFLERFVKKEFEDKKEEEEEEEEDVEIEPSA
;
A
#
# COMPACT_ATOMS: atom_id res chain seq x y z
N MET A 1 -39.41 -14.73 12.57
CA MET A 1 -39.56 -14.59 14.05
C MET A 1 -38.22 -14.45 14.75
N LYS A 2 -37.38 -15.49 14.89
CA LYS A 2 -36.07 -15.33 15.56
C LYS A 2 -35.11 -14.36 14.86
N GLU A 3 -35.10 -14.34 13.52
CA GLU A 3 -34.23 -13.45 12.74
C GLU A 3 -34.60 -11.96 12.87
N GLU A 4 -35.89 -11.66 12.88
CA GLU A 4 -36.41 -10.29 13.10
C GLU A 4 -36.09 -9.78 14.51
N GLU A 5 -36.22 -10.67 15.50
CA GLU A 5 -35.98 -10.36 16.91
C GLU A 5 -34.49 -10.05 17.14
N VAL A 6 -33.59 -10.88 16.59
CA VAL A 6 -32.14 -10.64 16.62
C VAL A 6 -31.77 -9.35 15.90
N LYS A 7 -32.37 -9.06 14.73
CA LYS A 7 -32.13 -7.81 14.01
C LYS A 7 -32.54 -6.59 14.85
N GLN A 8 -33.69 -6.66 15.52
CA GLN A 8 -34.18 -5.57 16.37
C GLN A 8 -33.30 -5.37 17.61
N GLU A 9 -32.81 -6.44 18.23
CA GLU A 9 -31.85 -6.36 19.33
C GLU A 9 -30.54 -5.69 18.91
N ILE A 10 -30.01 -6.06 17.73
CA ILE A 10 -28.80 -5.44 17.16
C ILE A 10 -29.01 -3.94 16.90
N GLU A 11 -30.15 -3.56 16.30
CA GLU A 11 -30.48 -2.15 16.05
C GLU A 11 -30.59 -1.35 17.35
N ASN A 12 -31.20 -1.93 18.40
CA ASN A 12 -31.31 -1.31 19.71
C ASN A 12 -29.94 -1.14 20.41
N TYR A 13 -29.08 -2.15 20.27
CA TYR A 13 -27.71 -2.10 20.78
C TYR A 13 -26.91 -0.95 20.14
N PHE A 14 -26.88 -0.88 18.81
CA PHE A 14 -26.20 0.20 18.09
C PHE A 14 -26.80 1.58 18.41
N SER A 15 -28.12 1.68 18.53
CA SER A 15 -28.81 2.92 18.93
C SER A 15 -28.38 3.40 20.32
N THR A 16 -28.20 2.47 21.26
CA THR A 16 -27.73 2.78 22.62
C THR A 16 -26.30 3.32 22.61
N ILE A 17 -25.40 2.68 21.86
CA ILE A 17 -24.02 3.17 21.70
C ILE A 17 -24.01 4.56 21.05
N GLN A 18 -24.77 4.76 19.97
CA GLN A 18 -24.79 6.05 19.26
C GLN A 18 -25.26 7.20 20.17
N LYS A 19 -26.26 6.97 21.04
CA LYS A 19 -26.72 7.97 22.00
C LYS A 19 -25.63 8.40 22.98
N GLU A 20 -24.84 7.45 23.48
CA GLU A 20 -23.72 7.75 24.38
C GLU A 20 -22.58 8.46 23.65
N VAL A 21 -22.26 8.04 22.42
CA VAL A 21 -21.28 8.73 21.57
C VAL A 21 -21.71 10.19 21.34
N ASP A 22 -22.97 10.44 20.97
CA ASP A 22 -23.51 11.79 20.76
C ASP A 22 -23.50 12.64 22.04
N ARG A 23 -23.71 12.02 23.20
CA ARG A 23 -23.55 12.69 24.50
C ARG A 23 -22.11 13.14 24.72
N CYS A 24 -21.13 12.27 24.49
CA CYS A 24 -19.70 12.60 24.60
C CYS A 24 -19.30 13.71 23.62
N TYR A 25 -19.74 13.65 22.36
CA TYR A 25 -19.46 14.69 21.36
C TYR A 25 -20.05 16.05 21.73
N ARG A 26 -21.24 16.10 22.34
CA ARG A 26 -21.83 17.37 22.82
C ARG A 26 -20.96 18.01 23.89
N ILE A 27 -20.46 17.23 24.84
CA ILE A 27 -19.56 17.72 25.90
C ILE A 27 -18.26 18.24 25.26
N ALA A 28 -17.65 17.47 24.37
CA ALA A 28 -16.41 17.86 23.70
C ALA A 28 -16.57 19.15 22.87
N LYS A 29 -17.68 19.30 22.12
CA LYS A 29 -17.99 20.52 21.35
C LYS A 29 -18.12 21.75 22.24
N ILE A 30 -18.76 21.63 23.40
CA ILE A 30 -18.89 22.74 24.36
C ILE A 30 -17.50 23.12 24.92
N ALA A 31 -16.64 22.14 25.20
CA ALA A 31 -15.29 22.37 25.68
C ALA A 31 -14.41 23.06 24.61
N ARG A 32 -14.34 22.51 23.39
CA ARG A 32 -13.53 23.07 22.28
C ARG A 32 -13.92 24.50 21.93
N LYS A 33 -15.21 24.84 21.98
CA LYS A 33 -15.71 26.22 21.74
C LYS A 33 -15.20 27.26 22.74
N LYS A 34 -14.62 26.87 23.88
CA LYS A 34 -14.01 27.82 24.82
C LYS A 34 -12.67 28.38 24.32
N GLY A 35 -12.08 27.79 23.28
CA GLY A 35 -10.88 28.32 22.63
C GLY A 35 -9.57 28.10 23.41
N PHE A 36 -9.53 27.08 24.28
CA PHE A 36 -8.31 26.73 25.04
C PHE A 36 -7.42 25.70 24.33
N ASP A 37 -7.90 25.09 23.25
CA ASP A 37 -7.23 24.03 22.47
C ASP A 37 -6.83 24.54 21.07
N PRO A 38 -5.96 23.83 20.33
CA PRO A 38 -5.52 24.23 18.98
C PRO A 38 -6.64 24.41 17.95
N SER A 39 -7.80 23.78 18.16
CA SER A 39 -8.99 23.92 17.33
C SER A 39 -10.23 24.14 18.18
N THR A 40 -11.12 25.04 17.72
CA THR A 40 -12.44 25.28 18.32
C THR A 40 -13.46 24.21 17.98
N GLU A 41 -13.09 23.23 17.16
CA GLU A 41 -13.93 22.09 16.75
C GLU A 41 -13.37 20.77 17.26
N VAL A 42 -14.20 19.72 17.24
CA VAL A 42 -13.77 18.36 17.58
C VAL A 42 -13.04 17.79 16.36
N GLU A 43 -11.75 17.50 16.51
CA GLU A 43 -10.86 17.07 15.42
C GLU A 43 -10.95 15.58 15.08
N ILE A 44 -11.64 14.78 15.90
CA ILE A 44 -11.91 13.37 15.61
C ILE A 44 -13.34 13.30 15.06
N PRO A 45 -13.54 13.05 13.75
CA PRO A 45 -14.87 12.91 13.16
C PRO A 45 -15.48 11.52 13.44
N GLN A 46 -16.81 11.43 13.43
CA GLN A 46 -17.51 10.14 13.41
C GLN A 46 -17.63 9.65 11.97
N ALA A 47 -17.23 8.41 11.70
CA ALA A 47 -17.49 7.76 10.42
C ALA A 47 -18.36 6.53 10.65
N LYS A 48 -19.49 6.44 9.95
CA LYS A 48 -20.48 5.38 10.13
C LYS A 48 -20.03 4.04 9.56
N ASP A 49 -19.29 4.06 8.46
CA ASP A 49 -18.86 2.88 7.72
C ASP A 49 -17.49 3.11 7.05
N LEU A 50 -16.95 2.04 6.46
CA LEU A 50 -15.68 2.08 5.72
C LEU A 50 -15.69 3.16 4.64
N ALA A 51 -16.78 3.27 3.88
CA ALA A 51 -16.89 4.23 2.79
C ALA A 51 -16.79 5.68 3.29
N ALA A 52 -17.45 6.00 4.41
CA ALA A 52 -17.33 7.31 5.06
C ALA A 52 -15.92 7.56 5.59
N ARG A 53 -15.25 6.55 6.18
CA ARG A 53 -13.86 6.68 6.63
C ARG A 53 -12.92 7.01 5.48
N VAL A 54 -13.07 6.33 4.34
CA VAL A 54 -12.24 6.58 3.16
C VAL A 54 -12.44 8.00 2.63
N GLU A 55 -13.69 8.44 2.50
CA GLU A 55 -14.00 9.80 2.02
C GLU A 55 -13.44 10.87 2.96
N GLU A 56 -13.58 10.70 4.28
CA GLU A 56 -13.06 11.65 5.26
C GLU A 56 -11.53 11.64 5.31
N LEU A 57 -10.90 10.47 5.15
CA LEU A 57 -9.46 10.30 5.28
C LEU A 57 -8.72 10.88 4.07
N VAL A 58 -9.16 10.55 2.85
CA VAL A 58 -8.43 10.88 1.62
C VAL A 58 -9.31 11.41 0.50
N GLY A 59 -10.64 11.42 0.65
CA GLY A 59 -11.54 11.80 -0.42
C GLY A 59 -11.47 10.86 -1.64
N PRO A 60 -11.87 11.34 -2.84
CA PRO A 60 -12.46 12.65 -3.10
C PRO A 60 -13.91 12.75 -2.58
N ARG A 61 -14.44 13.97 -2.51
CA ARG A 61 -15.80 14.22 -1.99
C ARG A 61 -16.85 13.48 -2.84
N GLY A 62 -17.78 12.79 -2.18
CA GLY A 62 -18.82 11.98 -2.78
C GLY A 62 -18.42 10.52 -3.03
N ILE A 63 -17.16 10.14 -2.84
CA ILE A 63 -16.68 8.79 -3.15
C ILE A 63 -17.35 7.71 -2.29
N SER A 64 -17.78 8.05 -1.07
CA SER A 64 -18.41 7.06 -0.19
C SER A 64 -19.68 6.47 -0.78
N LYS A 65 -20.45 7.24 -1.57
CA LYS A 65 -21.65 6.72 -2.26
C LYS A 65 -21.25 5.65 -3.28
N ARG A 66 -20.23 5.92 -4.09
CA ARG A 66 -19.75 5.00 -5.11
C ARG A 66 -19.14 3.74 -4.52
N ILE A 67 -18.37 3.84 -3.44
CA ILE A 67 -17.85 2.68 -2.70
C ILE A 67 -19.00 1.79 -2.21
N ARG A 68 -20.08 2.36 -1.67
CA ARG A 68 -21.26 1.59 -1.22
C ARG A 68 -22.04 0.93 -2.37
N GLU A 69 -22.05 1.55 -3.55
CA GLU A 69 -22.64 0.95 -4.76
C GLU A 69 -21.82 -0.26 -5.20
N LEU A 70 -20.52 -0.09 -5.43
CA LEU A 70 -19.64 -1.19 -5.85
C LEU A 70 -19.55 -2.30 -4.80
N ASN A 71 -19.63 -1.97 -3.51
CA ASN A 71 -19.67 -2.98 -2.46
C ASN A 71 -20.93 -3.87 -2.51
N ARG A 72 -22.06 -3.34 -2.98
CA ARG A 72 -23.29 -4.14 -3.18
C ARG A 72 -23.24 -4.98 -4.46
N GLU A 73 -22.52 -4.51 -5.47
CA GLU A 73 -22.43 -5.17 -6.79
C GLU A 73 -21.33 -6.25 -6.82
N ILE A 74 -20.16 -5.95 -6.28
CA ILE A 74 -18.94 -6.77 -6.40
C ILE A 74 -18.62 -7.50 -5.09
N GLY A 75 -18.73 -6.81 -3.95
CA GLY A 75 -18.42 -7.33 -2.61
C GLY A 75 -16.93 -7.63 -2.33
N ASP A 76 -16.09 -7.77 -3.37
CA ASP A 76 -14.65 -7.98 -3.26
C ASP A 76 -13.90 -6.65 -3.11
N ARG A 77 -13.26 -6.45 -1.96
CA ARG A 77 -12.62 -5.18 -1.59
C ARG A 77 -11.48 -4.79 -2.53
N GLU A 78 -10.66 -5.74 -2.95
CA GLU A 78 -9.55 -5.47 -3.87
C GLU A 78 -10.05 -5.04 -5.25
N ALA A 79 -11.07 -5.71 -5.79
CA ALA A 79 -11.72 -5.29 -7.03
C ALA A 79 -12.36 -3.89 -6.92
N ILE A 80 -13.04 -3.61 -5.81
CA ILE A 80 -13.64 -2.29 -5.54
C ILE A 80 -12.56 -1.22 -5.50
N ALA A 81 -11.45 -1.45 -4.79
CA ALA A 81 -10.34 -0.50 -4.70
C ALA A 81 -9.74 -0.17 -6.08
N ILE A 82 -9.58 -1.20 -6.93
CA ILE A 82 -9.07 -1.04 -8.29
C ILE A 82 -10.04 -0.26 -9.17
N GLU A 83 -11.33 -0.59 -9.15
CA GLU A 83 -12.30 0.10 -10.01
C GLU A 83 -12.49 1.56 -9.57
N ILE A 84 -12.56 1.82 -8.26
CA ILE A 84 -12.58 3.17 -7.70
C ILE A 84 -11.34 3.95 -8.12
N ALA A 85 -10.14 3.37 -8.03
CA ALA A 85 -8.91 4.04 -8.43
C ALA A 85 -8.93 4.43 -9.92
N LYS A 86 -9.43 3.56 -10.81
CA LYS A 86 -9.58 3.87 -12.24
C LYS A 86 -10.61 4.96 -12.50
N GLU A 87 -11.76 4.91 -11.83
CA GLU A 87 -12.80 5.95 -11.93
C GLU A 87 -12.28 7.32 -11.48
N ILE A 88 -11.60 7.39 -10.33
CA ILE A 88 -10.99 8.60 -9.80
C ILE A 88 -9.94 9.15 -10.77
N ALA A 89 -9.02 8.30 -11.23
CA ALA A 89 -7.95 8.73 -12.11
C ALA A 89 -8.49 9.39 -13.38
N ARG A 90 -9.52 8.79 -14.01
CA ARG A 90 -10.18 9.37 -15.20
C ARG A 90 -10.83 10.71 -14.87
N ALA A 91 -11.61 10.78 -13.79
CA ALA A 91 -12.32 11.99 -13.39
C ALA A 91 -11.36 13.14 -13.04
N GLU A 92 -10.26 12.87 -12.34
CA GLU A 92 -9.24 13.85 -11.97
C GLU A 92 -8.51 14.41 -13.21
N VAL A 93 -8.19 13.55 -14.19
CA VAL A 93 -7.60 14.01 -15.46
C VAL A 93 -8.59 14.85 -16.26
N GLU A 94 -9.87 14.45 -16.33
CA GLU A 94 -10.90 15.23 -17.03
C GLU A 94 -11.13 16.60 -16.37
N ALA A 95 -11.13 16.66 -15.04
CA ALA A 95 -11.38 17.88 -14.29
C ALA A 95 -10.19 18.84 -14.25
N HIS A 96 -8.96 18.33 -14.16
CA HIS A 96 -7.77 19.12 -13.82
C HIS A 96 -6.57 18.92 -14.76
N GLY A 97 -6.56 17.89 -15.60
CA GLY A 97 -5.49 17.62 -16.56
C GLY A 97 -4.13 17.25 -15.94
N ASN A 98 -4.04 17.08 -14.62
CA ASN A 98 -2.78 16.78 -13.93
C ASN A 98 -2.67 15.29 -13.62
N LEU A 99 -1.83 14.59 -14.39
CA LEU A 99 -1.59 13.14 -14.24
C LEU A 99 -1.06 12.76 -12.85
N SER A 100 -0.13 13.54 -12.29
CA SER A 100 0.47 13.28 -10.97
C SER A 100 -0.61 13.23 -9.89
N LYS A 101 -1.46 14.27 -9.84
CA LYS A 101 -2.55 14.38 -8.88
C LYS A 101 -3.61 13.31 -9.08
N ALA A 102 -3.92 12.97 -10.33
CA ALA A 102 -4.86 11.90 -10.64
C ALA A 102 -4.37 10.55 -10.13
N VAL A 103 -3.10 10.21 -10.36
CA VAL A 103 -2.49 8.98 -9.83
C VAL A 103 -2.45 9.02 -8.31
N GLU A 104 -2.03 10.15 -7.72
CA GLU A 104 -1.95 10.33 -6.27
C GLU A 104 -3.31 10.07 -5.59
N GLN A 105 -4.34 10.79 -6.01
CA GLN A 105 -5.68 10.68 -5.45
C GLN A 105 -6.23 9.25 -5.62
N ALA A 106 -6.05 8.65 -6.79
CA ALA A 106 -6.50 7.28 -7.06
C ALA A 106 -5.80 6.24 -6.18
N VAL A 107 -4.48 6.31 -6.03
CA VAL A 107 -3.70 5.36 -5.22
C VAL A 107 -4.00 5.55 -3.73
N ARG A 108 -4.11 6.80 -3.25
CA ARG A 108 -4.46 7.08 -1.85
C ARG A 108 -5.86 6.55 -1.52
N THR A 109 -6.87 6.83 -2.35
CA THR A 109 -8.23 6.32 -2.13
C THR A 109 -8.31 4.81 -2.24
N GLY A 110 -7.66 4.20 -3.24
CA GLY A 110 -7.58 2.75 -3.38
C GLY A 110 -6.91 2.08 -2.17
N LEU A 111 -5.78 2.61 -1.71
CA LEU A 111 -5.08 2.09 -0.54
C LEU A 111 -5.93 2.25 0.72
N ALA A 112 -6.62 3.38 0.89
CA ALA A 112 -7.53 3.60 2.01
C ALA A 112 -8.67 2.57 2.04
N ILE A 113 -9.21 2.17 0.88
CA ILE A 113 -10.20 1.09 0.79
C ILE A 113 -9.59 -0.24 1.26
N ILE A 114 -8.40 -0.60 0.76
CA ILE A 114 -7.69 -1.83 1.15
C ILE A 114 -7.42 -1.88 2.65
N THR A 115 -7.05 -0.74 3.25
CA THR A 115 -6.75 -0.61 4.68
C THR A 115 -7.95 -0.17 5.52
N GLU A 116 -9.16 -0.30 4.98
CA GLU A 116 -10.45 -0.05 5.64
C GLU A 116 -10.65 1.38 6.20
N GLY A 117 -9.84 2.32 5.74
CA GLY A 117 -9.81 3.71 6.21
C GLY A 117 -9.39 3.84 7.68
N VAL A 118 -8.64 2.87 8.22
CA VAL A 118 -8.20 2.86 9.63
C VAL A 118 -6.72 3.23 9.79
N LEU A 119 -5.93 2.99 8.74
CA LEU A 119 -4.48 3.16 8.79
C LEU A 119 -4.07 4.52 8.21
N VAL A 120 -2.95 5.06 8.69
CA VAL A 120 -2.40 6.36 8.25
C VAL A 120 -1.61 6.27 6.94
N ALA A 121 -1.27 5.06 6.49
CA ALA A 121 -0.49 4.82 5.28
C ALA A 121 -0.99 5.55 4.01
N PRO A 122 -2.30 5.67 3.73
CA PRO A 122 -2.80 6.46 2.60
C PRO A 122 -2.46 7.95 2.68
N LEU A 123 -2.22 8.50 3.88
CA LEU A 123 -1.86 9.90 4.09
C LEU A 123 -0.35 10.07 4.20
N GLU A 124 0.27 9.34 5.12
CA GLU A 124 1.66 9.56 5.50
C GLU A 124 2.62 8.63 4.75
N GLY A 125 2.19 7.42 4.41
CA GLY A 125 3.03 6.39 3.80
C GLY A 125 3.41 6.65 2.34
N ILE A 126 2.55 7.36 1.61
CA ILE A 126 2.83 7.89 0.28
C ILE A 126 3.13 9.38 0.45
N ALA A 127 4.41 9.75 0.41
CA ALA A 127 4.86 11.12 0.58
C ALA A 127 4.50 11.98 -0.65
N ASP A 128 4.72 11.44 -1.85
CA ASP A 128 4.50 12.14 -3.11
C ASP A 128 4.28 11.14 -4.25
N VAL A 129 3.64 11.59 -5.34
CA VAL A 129 3.51 10.83 -6.58
C VAL A 129 3.88 11.74 -7.74
N ARG A 130 4.91 11.33 -8.49
CA ARG A 130 5.45 12.11 -9.61
C ARG A 130 5.33 11.36 -10.93
N ILE A 131 5.36 12.12 -12.02
CA ILE A 131 5.54 11.58 -13.36
C ILE A 131 7.01 11.77 -13.76
N GLY A 132 7.75 10.68 -13.72
CA GLY A 132 9.16 10.63 -14.14
C GLY A 132 9.29 10.38 -15.64
N LYS A 133 10.54 10.47 -16.14
CA LYS A 133 10.85 10.26 -17.57
C LYS A 133 11.94 9.22 -17.76
N ASN A 134 11.65 8.17 -18.53
CA ASN A 134 12.56 7.11 -18.94
C ASN A 134 13.65 7.64 -19.90
N ASN A 135 14.69 6.85 -20.14
CA ASN A 135 15.81 7.23 -21.03
C ASN A 135 15.38 7.35 -22.50
N ASP A 136 14.35 6.61 -22.90
CA ASP A 136 13.74 6.70 -24.23
C ASP A 136 12.69 7.83 -24.33
N GLY A 137 12.53 8.61 -23.26
CA GLY A 137 11.65 9.76 -23.20
C GLY A 137 10.20 9.45 -22.82
N THR A 138 9.83 8.18 -22.58
CA THR A 138 8.47 7.86 -22.13
C THR A 138 8.26 8.22 -20.66
N ASN A 139 7.02 8.55 -20.29
CA ASN A 139 6.67 8.90 -18.92
C ASN A 139 6.38 7.64 -18.10
N TYR A 140 6.72 7.63 -16.81
CA TYR A 140 6.39 6.57 -15.87
C TYR A 140 5.89 7.14 -14.53
N VAL A 141 5.22 6.33 -13.72
CA VAL A 141 4.79 6.73 -12.36
C VAL A 141 5.91 6.47 -11.34
N ASP A 142 6.27 7.51 -10.58
CA ASP A 142 7.26 7.51 -9.52
C ASP A 142 6.60 7.72 -8.15
N LEU A 143 6.51 6.67 -7.34
CA LEU A 143 5.89 6.70 -6.02
C LEU A 143 6.94 6.96 -4.94
N TYR A 144 6.79 8.05 -4.19
CA TYR A 144 7.67 8.34 -3.05
C TYR A 144 7.04 7.79 -1.79
N PHE A 145 7.62 6.70 -1.27
CA PHE A 145 7.22 6.11 0.00
C PHE A 145 8.02 6.69 1.18
N SER A 146 7.38 6.75 2.33
CA SER A 146 7.99 7.13 3.61
C SER A 146 7.93 5.97 4.62
N GLY A 147 8.61 6.08 5.76
CA GLY A 147 8.61 5.05 6.82
C GLY A 147 7.21 4.64 7.31
N PRO A 148 6.26 5.57 7.54
CA PRO A 148 4.86 5.26 7.89
C PRO A 148 4.14 4.26 6.98
N ILE A 149 4.61 4.01 5.75
CA ILE A 149 4.03 2.96 4.88
C ILE A 149 4.04 1.57 5.54
N ARG A 150 4.90 1.35 6.54
CA ARG A 150 4.90 0.12 7.35
C ARG A 150 3.54 -0.17 7.99
N SER A 151 2.79 0.87 8.35
CA SER A 151 1.48 0.71 8.98
C SER A 151 0.45 0.06 8.06
N ALA A 152 0.65 0.08 6.73
CA ALA A 152 -0.24 -0.59 5.77
C ALA A 152 -0.13 -2.13 5.85
N GLY A 153 0.95 -2.64 6.45
CA GLY A 153 1.38 -4.02 6.33
C GLY A 153 1.82 -4.38 4.91
N GLY A 154 2.50 -5.53 4.76
CA GLY A 154 3.03 -5.96 3.47
C GLY A 154 1.98 -6.07 2.35
N THR A 155 0.75 -6.47 2.67
CA THR A 155 -0.32 -6.54 1.66
C THR A 155 -0.70 -5.14 1.18
N GLY A 156 -0.89 -4.18 2.08
CA GLY A 156 -1.23 -2.79 1.70
C GLY A 156 -0.09 -2.13 0.91
N GLN A 157 1.16 -2.35 1.31
CA GLN A 157 2.35 -1.90 0.57
C GLN A 157 2.33 -2.39 -0.88
N ALA A 158 2.22 -3.70 -1.09
CA ALA A 158 2.22 -4.25 -2.43
C ALA A 158 0.98 -3.87 -3.25
N MET A 159 -0.20 -3.77 -2.62
CA MET A 159 -1.42 -3.30 -3.28
C MET A 159 -1.31 -1.84 -3.72
N SER A 160 -0.58 -0.98 -3.00
CA SER A 160 -0.34 0.41 -3.44
C SER A 160 0.42 0.47 -4.78
N VAL A 161 1.40 -0.42 -4.97
CA VAL A 161 2.15 -0.56 -6.22
C VAL A 161 1.26 -1.10 -7.34
N LEU A 162 0.42 -2.10 -7.04
CA LEU A 162 -0.53 -2.66 -8.01
C LEU A 162 -1.58 -1.63 -8.45
N LEU A 163 -2.13 -0.85 -7.51
CA LEU A 163 -3.08 0.23 -7.80
C LEU A 163 -2.44 1.26 -8.74
N ALA A 164 -1.20 1.66 -8.47
CA ALA A 164 -0.47 2.58 -9.34
C ALA A 164 -0.22 2.01 -10.74
N ASP A 165 0.08 0.71 -10.87
CA ASP A 165 0.21 0.05 -12.17
C ASP A 165 -1.12 -0.02 -12.95
N VAL A 166 -2.23 -0.27 -12.27
CA VAL A 166 -3.54 -0.26 -12.94
C VAL A 166 -3.90 1.16 -13.39
N VAL A 167 -3.71 2.14 -12.52
CA VAL A 167 -4.02 3.55 -12.81
C VAL A 167 -3.12 4.09 -13.94
N ARG A 168 -1.82 3.80 -13.93
CA ARG A 168 -0.92 4.27 -14.99
C ARG A 168 -1.31 3.69 -16.36
N ARG A 169 -1.79 2.44 -16.42
CA ARG A 169 -2.33 1.83 -17.66
C ARG A 169 -3.59 2.56 -18.13
N GLU A 170 -4.51 2.83 -17.21
CA GLU A 170 -5.75 3.56 -17.49
C GLU A 170 -5.46 4.95 -18.07
N LEU A 171 -4.41 5.61 -17.58
CA LEU A 171 -3.98 6.93 -18.03
C LEU A 171 -3.00 6.92 -19.22
N GLY A 172 -2.67 5.75 -19.77
CA GLY A 172 -1.75 5.63 -20.91
C GLY A 172 -0.29 5.99 -20.59
N ILE A 173 0.11 5.92 -19.32
CA ILE A 173 1.47 6.14 -18.86
C ILE A 173 2.28 4.83 -19.05
N ASP A 174 3.49 4.94 -19.56
CA ASP A 174 4.36 3.80 -19.84
C ASP A 174 4.92 3.21 -18.54
N ARG A 175 5.50 2.01 -18.64
CA ARG A 175 6.17 1.36 -17.52
C ARG A 175 7.48 2.07 -17.17
N TYR A 176 7.86 2.00 -15.90
CA TYR A 176 9.19 2.31 -15.43
C TYR A 176 10.23 1.36 -16.05
N LYS A 177 11.35 1.93 -16.49
CA LYS A 177 12.48 1.22 -17.10
C LYS A 177 13.76 1.57 -16.32
N PRO A 178 14.10 0.78 -15.27
CA PRO A 178 15.26 1.08 -14.43
C PRO A 178 16.57 0.93 -15.20
N THR A 179 17.52 1.78 -14.88
CA THR A 179 18.93 1.65 -15.26
C THR A 179 19.64 0.62 -14.37
N LYS A 180 20.79 0.12 -14.84
CA LYS A 180 21.63 -0.76 -14.03
C LYS A 180 22.05 -0.11 -12.71
N GLY A 181 22.38 1.18 -12.72
CA GLY A 181 22.75 1.91 -11.50
C GLY A 181 21.61 1.95 -10.48
N GLU A 182 20.37 2.17 -10.92
CA GLU A 182 19.20 2.14 -10.04
C GLU A 182 18.95 0.75 -9.45
N ILE A 183 19.09 -0.32 -10.24
CA ILE A 183 18.94 -1.70 -9.75
C ILE A 183 19.97 -1.99 -8.64
N GLU A 184 21.23 -1.68 -8.89
CA GLU A 184 22.29 -1.93 -7.91
C GLU A 184 22.16 -1.02 -6.68
N ARG A 185 21.63 0.19 -6.85
CA ARG A 185 21.27 1.07 -5.73
C ARG A 185 20.23 0.42 -4.81
N TYR A 186 19.19 -0.23 -5.33
CA TYR A 186 18.24 -0.95 -4.47
C TYR A 186 18.88 -2.13 -3.74
N LYS A 187 19.80 -2.85 -4.39
CA LYS A 187 20.55 -3.96 -3.75
C LYS A 187 21.38 -3.46 -2.57
N GLU A 188 22.10 -2.36 -2.76
CA GLU A 188 22.88 -1.71 -1.70
C GLU A 188 21.96 -1.21 -0.58
N GLU A 189 20.91 -0.45 -0.91
CA GLU A 189 20.01 0.15 0.09
C GLU A 189 19.32 -0.88 0.98
N ILE A 190 18.75 -1.94 0.42
CA ILE A 190 18.01 -2.94 1.21
C ILE A 190 18.97 -3.72 2.13
N THR A 191 20.17 -4.00 1.66
CA THR A 191 21.22 -4.66 2.45
C THR A 191 21.67 -3.79 3.63
N LEU A 192 21.87 -2.49 3.39
CA LEU A 192 22.21 -1.54 4.46
C LEU A 192 21.03 -1.30 5.40
N TYR A 193 19.82 -1.18 4.87
CA TYR A 193 18.61 -0.94 5.66
C TYR A 193 18.37 -2.03 6.70
N LYS A 194 18.65 -3.30 6.37
CA LYS A 194 18.62 -4.42 7.33
C LYS A 194 19.50 -4.20 8.57
N ARG A 195 20.60 -3.46 8.44
CA ARG A 195 21.55 -3.22 9.54
C ARG A 195 21.03 -2.17 10.52
N VAL A 196 20.21 -1.23 10.05
CA VAL A 196 19.66 -0.13 10.85
C VAL A 196 18.23 -0.35 11.30
N GLN A 197 17.46 -1.15 10.56
CA GLN A 197 16.05 -1.42 10.80
C GLN A 197 15.75 -2.91 10.60
N HIS A 198 14.84 -3.43 11.41
CA HIS A 198 14.36 -4.81 11.23
C HIS A 198 13.47 -4.93 9.99
N LEU A 199 13.75 -5.93 9.14
CA LEU A 199 12.91 -6.37 8.03
C LEU A 199 12.30 -7.74 8.36
N GLN A 200 10.98 -7.88 8.15
CA GLN A 200 10.29 -9.18 8.29
C GLN A 200 10.77 -10.20 7.25
N TYR A 201 11.27 -9.73 6.11
CA TYR A 201 11.84 -10.55 5.06
C TYR A 201 13.08 -9.87 4.50
N THR A 202 14.18 -10.59 4.39
CA THR A 202 15.40 -10.08 3.76
C THR A 202 15.52 -10.69 2.36
N PRO A 203 15.17 -9.96 1.29
CA PRO A 203 15.30 -10.50 -0.05
C PRO A 203 16.77 -10.63 -0.47
N THR A 204 17.07 -11.61 -1.31
CA THR A 204 18.39 -11.76 -1.92
C THR A 204 18.62 -10.69 -3.01
N PRO A 205 19.88 -10.41 -3.41
CA PRO A 205 20.15 -9.49 -4.52
C PRO A 205 19.43 -9.86 -5.82
N GLU A 206 19.26 -11.15 -6.11
CA GLU A 206 18.55 -11.67 -7.27
C GLU A 206 17.05 -11.38 -7.20
N GLU A 207 16.44 -11.57 -6.03
CA GLU A 207 15.04 -11.24 -5.78
C GLU A 207 14.77 -9.74 -5.93
N ILE A 208 15.65 -8.91 -5.35
CA ILE A 208 15.60 -7.45 -5.50
C ILE A 208 15.67 -7.07 -6.98
N GLU A 209 16.60 -7.67 -7.74
CA GLU A 209 16.71 -7.42 -9.17
C GLU A 209 15.45 -7.84 -9.94
N ILE A 210 14.88 -9.02 -9.64
CA ILE A 210 13.64 -9.49 -10.28
C ILE A 210 12.51 -8.48 -10.04
N ILE A 211 12.31 -8.03 -8.80
CA ILE A 211 11.27 -7.04 -8.49
C ILE A 211 11.54 -5.72 -9.22
N VAL A 212 12.70 -5.12 -9.02
CA VAL A 212 12.99 -3.76 -9.54
C VAL A 212 12.94 -3.73 -11.07
N LYS A 213 13.49 -4.74 -11.74
CA LYS A 213 13.55 -4.81 -13.21
C LYS A 213 12.18 -4.98 -13.84
N ASN A 214 11.25 -5.66 -13.16
CA ASN A 214 9.95 -6.00 -13.72
C ASN A 214 8.81 -5.11 -13.21
N CYS A 215 8.97 -4.45 -12.06
CA CYS A 215 7.95 -3.56 -11.52
C CYS A 215 7.66 -2.42 -12.51
N PRO A 216 6.39 -2.22 -12.91
CA PRO A 216 6.03 -1.24 -13.92
C PRO A 216 5.96 0.20 -13.40
N VAL A 217 6.11 0.41 -12.09
CA VAL A 217 6.18 1.72 -11.45
C VAL A 217 7.49 1.83 -10.66
N CYS A 218 7.99 3.05 -10.47
CA CYS A 218 9.20 3.26 -9.67
C CYS A 218 8.82 3.33 -8.18
N ILE A 219 9.51 2.54 -7.36
CA ILE A 219 9.33 2.47 -5.90
C ILE A 219 10.41 3.32 -5.26
N ASN A 220 10.15 4.61 -5.14
CA ASN A 220 11.09 5.60 -4.64
C ASN A 220 10.74 6.00 -3.21
N GLY A 221 11.43 7.00 -2.67
CA GLY A 221 11.15 7.49 -1.33
C GLY A 221 12.10 8.56 -0.85
N GLU A 222 11.74 9.15 0.28
CA GLU A 222 12.59 10.11 0.98
C GLU A 222 13.75 9.40 1.69
N GLY A 223 14.85 10.10 1.91
CA GLY A 223 15.98 9.59 2.69
C GLY A 223 15.67 9.55 4.19
N THR A 224 14.98 8.50 4.66
CA THR A 224 14.50 8.39 6.04
C THR A 224 15.63 8.09 7.03
N GLU A 225 16.60 7.25 6.67
CA GLU A 225 17.68 6.84 7.58
C GLU A 225 18.89 7.74 7.47
N LYS A 226 19.67 7.92 8.55
CA LYS A 226 20.88 8.76 8.53
C LYS A 226 22.03 8.12 7.75
N GLU A 227 22.02 6.80 7.61
CA GLU A 227 23.02 6.07 6.84
C GLU A 227 22.92 6.40 5.35
N GLU A 228 24.07 6.43 4.68
CA GLU A 228 24.20 6.75 3.28
C GLU A 228 24.74 5.58 2.48
N VAL A 229 24.37 5.51 1.21
CA VAL A 229 25.01 4.60 0.27
C VAL A 229 26.41 5.08 -0.09
N THR A 230 27.26 4.11 -0.44
CA THR A 230 28.67 4.31 -0.76
C THR A 230 28.95 4.17 -2.25
N GLY A 231 28.32 3.20 -2.93
CA GLY A 231 28.58 2.90 -4.33
C GLY A 231 27.76 3.77 -5.28
N TYR A 232 26.44 3.61 -5.24
CA TYR A 232 25.54 4.16 -6.27
C TYR A 232 24.96 5.52 -5.87
N ARG A 233 25.87 6.49 -5.67
CA ARG A 233 25.54 7.87 -5.29
C ARG A 233 25.12 8.73 -6.49
N ASP A 234 24.37 9.80 -6.22
CA ASP A 234 24.05 10.89 -7.15
C ASP A 234 23.40 10.42 -8.47
N LEU A 235 22.53 9.41 -8.37
CA LEU A 235 21.78 8.92 -9.52
C LEU A 235 20.73 9.96 -9.95
N PRO A 236 20.54 10.23 -11.27
CA PRO A 236 19.71 11.33 -11.75
C PRO A 236 18.23 11.32 -11.28
N ARG A 237 17.68 10.16 -10.95
CA ARG A 237 16.28 9.97 -10.52
C ARG A 237 16.15 9.64 -9.03
N VAL A 238 17.25 9.70 -8.29
CA VAL A 238 17.27 9.45 -6.84
C VAL A 238 17.80 10.70 -6.16
N GLU A 239 16.91 11.45 -5.51
CA GLU A 239 17.20 12.80 -4.99
C GLU A 239 18.07 12.81 -3.72
N THR A 240 18.45 11.64 -3.21
CA THR A 240 19.16 11.49 -1.95
C THR A 240 20.20 10.38 -2.02
N ASN A 241 21.26 10.50 -1.21
CA ASN A 241 22.22 9.44 -0.97
C ASN A 241 21.95 8.67 0.34
N ARG A 242 20.93 9.08 1.09
CA ARG A 242 20.46 8.40 2.31
C ARG A 242 19.56 7.21 1.97
N LEU A 243 19.44 6.26 2.89
CA LEU A 243 18.57 5.09 2.66
C LEU A 243 17.10 5.50 2.60
N ARG A 244 16.39 5.00 1.59
CA ARG A 244 14.97 5.25 1.36
C ARG A 244 14.12 4.17 2.03
N GLY A 245 13.95 4.27 3.36
CA GLY A 245 13.35 3.21 4.17
C GLY A 245 11.95 2.78 3.73
N GLY A 246 11.11 3.73 3.30
CA GLY A 246 9.79 3.43 2.73
C GLY A 246 9.88 2.53 1.49
N ALA A 247 10.80 2.83 0.57
CA ALA A 247 11.04 2.00 -0.61
C ALA A 247 11.58 0.61 -0.24
N CYS A 248 12.52 0.54 0.71
CA CYS A 248 13.05 -0.74 1.20
C CYS A 248 11.94 -1.62 1.78
N LEU A 249 11.04 -1.06 2.58
CA LEU A 249 9.89 -1.78 3.15
C LEU A 249 8.95 -2.29 2.06
N VAL A 250 8.58 -1.45 1.09
CA VAL A 250 7.67 -1.84 0.01
C VAL A 250 8.25 -2.96 -0.86
N ILE A 251 9.56 -2.93 -1.15
CA ILE A 251 10.20 -4.02 -1.90
C ILE A 251 10.27 -5.30 -1.04
N ALA A 252 10.82 -5.21 0.17
CA ALA A 252 11.12 -6.39 0.98
C ALA A 252 9.88 -7.01 1.64
N GLU A 253 9.12 -6.23 2.42
CA GLU A 253 7.95 -6.70 3.18
C GLU A 253 6.66 -6.68 2.35
N GLY A 254 6.62 -5.85 1.31
CA GLY A 254 5.52 -5.77 0.36
C GLY A 254 5.67 -6.79 -0.76
N LEU A 255 6.46 -6.44 -1.78
CA LEU A 255 6.51 -7.17 -3.04
C LEU A 255 7.15 -8.55 -2.92
N CYS A 256 8.28 -8.69 -2.24
CA CYS A 256 8.91 -10.00 -2.07
C CYS A 256 8.11 -10.88 -1.10
N LEU A 257 7.93 -10.45 0.15
CA LEU A 257 7.25 -11.25 1.18
C LEU A 257 5.79 -11.56 0.86
N LYS A 258 5.06 -10.68 0.15
CA LYS A 258 3.66 -10.91 -0.22
C LYS A 258 3.46 -11.28 -1.69
N ALA A 259 4.53 -11.61 -2.43
CA ALA A 259 4.44 -12.06 -3.83
C ALA A 259 3.36 -13.13 -4.08
N PRO A 260 3.24 -14.21 -3.27
CA PRO A 260 2.22 -15.24 -3.50
C PRO A 260 0.79 -14.72 -3.38
N LYS A 261 0.55 -13.81 -2.43
CA LYS A 261 -0.77 -13.23 -2.22
C LYS A 261 -1.12 -12.26 -3.33
N ILE A 262 -0.17 -11.44 -3.77
CA ILE A 262 -0.37 -10.50 -4.87
C ILE A 262 -0.60 -11.25 -6.18
N LEU A 263 0.14 -12.33 -6.43
CA LEU A 263 -0.07 -13.20 -7.59
C LEU A 263 -1.51 -13.75 -7.63
N LYS A 264 -2.05 -14.19 -6.48
CA LYS A 264 -3.46 -14.63 -6.39
C LYS A 264 -4.44 -13.51 -6.78
N HIS A 265 -4.19 -12.27 -6.34
CA HIS A 265 -5.03 -11.13 -6.67
C HIS A 265 -4.97 -10.77 -8.15
N VAL A 266 -3.77 -10.65 -8.73
CA VAL A 266 -3.61 -10.30 -10.16
C VAL A 266 -4.19 -11.38 -11.07
N SER A 267 -4.02 -12.68 -10.75
CA SER A 267 -4.63 -13.76 -11.53
C SER A 267 -6.15 -13.77 -11.44
N ARG A 268 -6.71 -13.57 -10.24
CA ARG A 268 -8.16 -13.49 -10.01
C ARG A 268 -8.79 -12.30 -10.74
N LEU A 269 -8.09 -11.15 -10.75
CA LEU A 269 -8.55 -9.91 -11.37
C LEU A 269 -8.10 -9.77 -12.85
N LYS A 270 -7.40 -10.77 -13.38
CA LYS A 270 -6.88 -10.82 -14.76
C LYS A 270 -6.01 -9.61 -15.12
N ILE A 271 -5.14 -9.21 -14.19
CA ILE A 271 -4.17 -8.13 -14.39
C ILE A 271 -2.88 -8.74 -14.93
N GLU A 272 -2.55 -8.43 -16.19
CA GLU A 272 -1.38 -8.96 -16.88
C GLU A 272 -0.06 -8.29 -16.44
N GLY A 273 1.09 -8.92 -16.70
CA GLY A 273 2.41 -8.33 -16.52
C GLY A 273 3.00 -8.46 -15.12
N TRP A 274 2.40 -9.28 -14.26
CA TRP A 274 2.86 -9.58 -12.89
C TRP A 274 3.40 -11.00 -12.72
N ASP A 275 3.59 -11.73 -13.82
CA ASP A 275 4.04 -13.14 -13.84
C ASP A 275 5.45 -13.31 -13.26
N PHE A 276 6.24 -12.23 -13.18
CA PHE A 276 7.54 -12.24 -12.53
C PHE A 276 7.48 -12.62 -11.04
N LEU A 277 6.31 -12.48 -10.39
CA LEU A 277 6.08 -12.93 -9.02
C LEU A 277 6.02 -14.45 -8.87
N GLU A 278 5.79 -15.21 -9.94
CA GLU A 278 5.74 -16.68 -9.89
C GLU A 278 7.05 -17.29 -9.36
N ARG A 279 8.19 -16.63 -9.58
CA ARG A 279 9.49 -17.08 -9.09
C ARG A 279 9.55 -17.16 -7.56
N PHE A 280 8.84 -16.27 -6.87
CA PHE A 280 8.80 -16.23 -5.41
C PHE A 280 7.90 -17.33 -4.83
N VAL A 281 6.86 -17.71 -5.59
CA VAL A 281 5.97 -18.81 -5.20
C VAL A 281 6.68 -20.15 -5.32
N LYS A 282 7.41 -20.37 -6.42
CA LYS A 282 8.19 -21.60 -6.62
C LYS A 282 9.24 -21.77 -5.52
N LYS A 283 9.94 -20.68 -5.19
CA LYS A 283 10.92 -20.68 -4.11
C LYS A 283 10.29 -20.97 -2.74
N GLU A 284 9.13 -20.40 -2.41
CA GLU A 284 8.43 -20.72 -1.15
C GLU A 284 8.09 -22.23 -1.04
N PHE A 285 7.81 -22.89 -2.16
CA PHE A 285 7.58 -24.34 -2.18
C PHE A 285 8.88 -25.16 -2.12
N GLU A 286 10.00 -24.64 -2.61
CA GLU A 286 11.32 -25.27 -2.52
C GLU A 286 11.86 -25.15 -1.09
N ASP A 287 11.84 -23.94 -0.52
CA ASP A 287 12.26 -23.66 0.87
C ASP A 287 11.48 -24.53 1.87
N LYS A 288 10.16 -24.71 1.69
CA LYS A 288 9.34 -25.59 2.54
C LYS A 288 9.68 -27.07 2.43
N LYS A 289 10.15 -27.53 1.27
CA LYS A 289 10.59 -28.92 1.09
C LYS A 289 11.96 -29.14 1.72
N GLU A 290 12.85 -28.18 1.60
CA GLU A 290 14.16 -28.22 2.26
C GLU A 290 13.99 -28.21 3.79
N GLU A 291 13.07 -27.41 4.34
CA GLU A 291 12.73 -27.44 5.78
C GLU A 291 12.15 -28.78 6.24
N GLU A 292 11.27 -29.41 5.43
CA GLU A 292 10.70 -30.74 5.73
C GLU A 292 11.78 -31.85 5.63
N GLU A 293 12.72 -31.76 4.69
CA GLU A 293 13.83 -32.72 4.54
C GLU A 293 14.89 -32.55 5.66
N GLU A 294 15.19 -31.33 6.11
CA GLU A 294 16.07 -31.08 7.26
C GLU A 294 15.44 -31.55 8.59
N GLU A 295 14.12 -31.38 8.77
CA GLU A 295 13.41 -31.93 9.94
C GLU A 295 13.36 -33.47 9.93
N GLU A 296 13.30 -34.13 8.77
CA GLU A 296 13.37 -35.59 8.67
C GLU A 296 14.79 -36.14 8.94
N GLU A 297 15.85 -35.46 8.51
CA GLU A 297 17.25 -35.85 8.80
C GLU A 297 17.62 -35.69 10.28
N ASP A 298 17.11 -34.66 10.97
CA ASP A 298 17.34 -34.44 12.41
C ASP A 298 16.61 -35.47 13.31
N VAL A 299 15.59 -36.16 12.79
CA VAL A 299 14.85 -37.22 13.52
C VAL A 299 15.54 -38.59 13.42
N GLU A 300 16.43 -38.81 12.44
CA GLU A 300 17.10 -40.11 12.23
C GLU A 300 18.37 -40.35 13.07
N ILE A 301 18.80 -39.41 13.93
CA ILE A 301 19.99 -39.57 14.78
C ILE A 301 19.63 -39.69 16.28
N GLU A 302 19.34 -40.92 16.72
CA GLU A 302 20.01 -41.61 17.85
C GLU A 302 19.39 -43.01 18.10
N PRO A 303 20.09 -44.12 17.77
CA PRO A 303 19.95 -45.36 18.51
C PRO A 303 20.92 -45.34 19.69
N SER A 304 20.41 -45.20 20.92
CA SER A 304 21.25 -45.38 22.11
C SER A 304 21.75 -46.82 22.19
N ALA A 305 23.07 -46.99 22.25
CA ALA A 305 23.76 -48.25 22.55
C ALA A 305 23.61 -48.68 24.01
#